data_AF-A0A924WSA8-F1
#
_entry.id   AF-A0A924WSA8-F1
#
_cell.length_a   1.000
_cell.length_b   1.000
_cell.length_c   1.000
_cell.angle_alpha   90.00
_cell.angle_beta   90.00
_cell.angle_gamma   90.00
#
_symmetry.space_group_name_H-M   'P 1'
#
loop_
_entity.id
_entity.type
_entity.pdbx_description
1 polymer ?
#
loop_
_entity_poly.entity_id
_entity_poly.type
_entity_poly.pdbx_seq_one_letter_code
_entity_poly.pdbx_strand_id
1 'polypeptide(L)'
;AQVAAKLRPLIDAGKVVRFARTQSDDAIPITADAAALLAAIGRLCRADIVVSKPQPDLRIRHSIKAGDHFYILFNEGAQKIDTEVCITQTGALRLIDTATCAEASLTNTFQLTLAPHETKLLGLKPS
;
A
#
# COMPACT_ATOMS: atom_id res chain seq x y z
N ALA A 1 28.76 -2.76 -10.69
CA ALA A 1 28.83 -3.08 -12.13
C ALA A 1 27.76 -4.09 -12.58
N GLN A 2 27.70 -5.31 -12.02
CA GLN A 2 26.82 -6.38 -12.53
C GLN A 2 25.31 -6.19 -12.24
N VAL A 3 24.95 -5.61 -11.09
CA VAL A 3 23.54 -5.34 -10.73
C VAL A 3 22.91 -4.27 -11.63
N ALA A 4 23.64 -3.19 -11.92
CA ALA A 4 23.18 -2.13 -12.82
C ALA A 4 22.94 -2.64 -14.25
N ALA A 5 23.83 -3.52 -14.76
CA ALA A 5 23.64 -4.15 -16.06
C ALA A 5 22.37 -5.01 -16.12
N LYS A 6 22.06 -5.76 -15.04
CA LYS A 6 20.83 -6.56 -14.96
C LYS A 6 19.56 -5.73 -14.83
N LEU A 7 19.66 -4.54 -14.22
CA LEU A 7 18.53 -3.63 -14.06
C LEU A 7 18.32 -2.70 -15.27
N ARG A 8 19.21 -2.73 -16.28
CA ARG A 8 19.18 -1.83 -17.43
C ARG A 8 17.79 -1.69 -18.08
N PRO A 9 17.00 -2.76 -18.33
CA PRO A 9 15.66 -2.60 -18.89
C PRO A 9 14.71 -1.77 -18.00
N LEU A 10 14.82 -1.90 -16.68
CA LEU A 10 14.00 -1.13 -15.73
C LEU A 10 14.51 0.31 -15.61
N ILE A 11 15.82 0.52 -15.71
CA ILE A 11 16.44 1.85 -15.71
C ILE A 11 15.98 2.62 -16.95
N ASP A 12 16.08 2.01 -18.12
CA ASP A 12 15.72 2.64 -19.40
C ASP A 12 14.20 2.91 -19.48
N ALA A 13 13.38 2.06 -18.84
CA ALA A 13 11.95 2.28 -18.70
C ALA A 13 11.56 3.29 -17.59
N GLY A 14 12.54 3.88 -16.90
CA GLY A 14 12.32 4.83 -15.80
C GLY A 14 11.63 4.22 -14.58
N LYS A 15 11.74 2.90 -14.38
CA LYS A 15 11.09 2.14 -13.29
C LYS A 15 11.95 1.92 -12.06
N VAL A 16 13.16 2.47 -12.04
CA VAL A 16 14.10 2.37 -10.91
C VAL A 16 14.21 3.73 -10.22
N VAL A 17 13.94 3.74 -8.91
CA VAL A 17 14.22 4.87 -8.03
C VAL A 17 15.31 4.45 -7.06
N ARG A 18 16.32 5.29 -6.88
CA ARG A 18 17.42 5.01 -5.94
C ARG A 18 17.29 5.86 -4.69
N PHE A 19 17.17 5.19 -3.54
CA PHE A 19 17.32 5.83 -2.24
C PHE A 19 18.80 5.85 -1.82
N ALA A 20 19.48 6.97 -2.04
CA ALA A 20 20.88 7.15 -1.72
C ALA A 20 21.19 8.63 -1.42
N ARG A 21 22.30 8.92 -0.74
CA ARG A 21 22.74 10.29 -0.45
C ARG A 21 23.72 10.86 -1.47
N THR A 22 24.35 10.01 -2.28
CA THR A 22 25.41 10.38 -3.21
C THR A 22 25.08 9.93 -4.62
N GLN A 23 25.40 10.79 -5.59
CA GLN A 23 25.19 10.52 -7.01
C GLN A 23 26.06 9.38 -7.53
N SER A 24 25.58 8.73 -8.59
CA SER A 24 26.24 7.65 -9.30
C SER A 24 26.14 7.86 -10.81
N ASP A 25 27.09 7.29 -11.54
CA ASP A 25 27.23 7.49 -13.00
C ASP A 25 26.21 6.73 -13.86
N ASP A 26 25.28 6.00 -13.25
CA ASP A 26 24.33 5.11 -13.94
C ASP A 26 23.02 5.78 -14.35
N ALA A 27 22.96 7.13 -14.33
CA ALA A 27 21.84 7.97 -14.77
C ALA A 27 20.49 7.72 -14.05
N ILE A 28 20.49 6.99 -12.93
CA ILE A 28 19.28 6.75 -12.13
C ILE A 28 19.02 7.98 -11.24
N PRO A 29 17.81 8.58 -11.26
CA PRO A 29 17.45 9.65 -10.35
C PRO A 29 17.56 9.19 -8.89
N ILE A 30 18.23 10.01 -8.08
CA ILE A 30 18.43 9.74 -6.66
C ILE A 30 17.45 10.55 -5.83
N THR A 31 16.91 9.90 -4.81
CA THR A 31 16.08 10.51 -3.79
C THR A 31 16.84 10.51 -2.47
N ALA A 32 17.29 11.69 -2.03
CA ALA A 32 18.19 11.86 -0.88
C ALA A 32 17.49 11.73 0.48
N ASP A 33 16.16 11.90 0.50
CA ASP A 33 15.32 11.80 1.68
C ASP A 33 14.01 11.05 1.39
N ALA A 34 13.27 10.73 2.46
CA ALA A 34 12.05 9.95 2.38
C ALA A 34 10.94 10.67 1.59
N ALA A 35 10.85 12.01 1.68
CA ALA A 35 9.84 12.76 0.96
C ALA A 35 10.07 12.72 -0.56
N ALA A 36 11.33 12.91 -0.99
CA ALA A 36 11.74 12.76 -2.37
C ALA A 36 11.51 11.33 -2.89
N LEU A 37 11.77 10.32 -2.06
CA LEU A 37 11.53 8.91 -2.41
C LEU A 37 10.05 8.64 -2.64
N LEU A 38 9.20 9.05 -1.71
CA LEU A 38 7.75 8.88 -1.81
C LEU A 38 7.18 9.64 -3.02
N ALA A 39 7.66 10.85 -3.29
CA ALA A 39 7.25 11.62 -4.46
C ALA A 39 7.67 10.95 -5.77
N ALA A 40 8.85 10.34 -5.85
CA ALA A 40 9.30 9.59 -7.01
C ALA A 40 8.48 8.30 -7.22
N ILE A 41 8.22 7.54 -6.15
CA ILE A 41 7.35 6.35 -6.21
C ILE A 41 5.95 6.72 -6.69
N GLY A 42 5.38 7.81 -6.17
CA GLY A 42 4.04 8.29 -6.55
C GLY A 42 3.90 8.67 -8.03
N ARG A 43 5.00 8.94 -8.74
CA ARG A 43 5.00 9.14 -10.21
C ARG A 43 4.99 7.82 -10.98
N LEU A 44 5.44 6.73 -10.36
CA LEU A 44 5.54 5.41 -11.00
C LEU A 44 4.29 4.56 -10.80
N CYS A 45 3.65 4.69 -9.63
CA CYS A 45 2.42 3.99 -9.31
C CYS A 45 1.53 4.81 -8.38
N ARG A 46 0.23 4.54 -8.47
CA ARG A 46 -0.77 5.04 -7.51
C ARG A 46 -0.62 4.27 -6.20
N ALA A 47 -0.80 4.94 -5.07
CA ALA A 47 -0.93 4.28 -3.78
C ALA A 47 -2.13 3.33 -3.81
N ASP A 48 -1.97 2.10 -3.35
CA ASP A 48 -3.05 1.10 -3.29
C ASP A 48 -4.12 1.48 -2.24
N ILE A 49 -3.65 1.99 -1.10
CA ILE A 49 -4.43 2.47 0.03
C ILE A 49 -3.93 3.84 0.48
N VAL A 50 -4.86 4.73 0.83
CA VAL A 50 -4.57 6.05 1.40
C VAL A 50 -5.21 6.14 2.77
N VAL A 51 -4.45 6.63 3.75
CA VAL A 51 -4.91 6.85 5.12
C VAL A 51 -4.83 8.34 5.40
N SER A 52 -5.90 8.92 5.95
CA SER A 52 -6.01 10.39 6.11
C SER A 52 -5.04 10.97 7.15
N LYS A 53 -4.57 10.16 8.10
CA LYS A 53 -3.60 10.54 9.13
C LYS A 53 -2.50 9.47 9.26
N PRO A 54 -1.28 9.83 9.67
CA PRO A 54 -0.24 8.84 9.97
C PRO A 54 -0.71 7.85 11.04
N GLN A 55 -0.65 6.56 10.72
CA GLN A 55 -0.96 5.47 11.65
C GLN A 55 0.25 4.52 11.71
N PRO A 56 1.24 4.80 12.57
CA PRO A 56 2.48 4.02 12.62
C PRO A 56 2.26 2.54 12.95
N ASP A 57 1.20 2.25 13.71
CA ASP A 57 0.81 0.91 14.16
C ASP A 57 -0.14 0.20 13.18
N LEU A 58 -0.57 0.85 12.09
CA LEU A 58 -1.37 0.21 11.06
C LEU A 58 -0.46 -0.61 10.14
N ARG A 59 -0.75 -1.91 10.05
CA ARG A 59 -0.13 -2.84 9.10
C ARG A 59 -1.14 -3.26 8.06
N ILE A 60 -0.73 -3.22 6.80
CA ILE A 60 -1.58 -3.53 5.66
C ILE A 60 -0.89 -4.57 4.81
N ARG A 61 -1.63 -5.61 4.43
CA ARG A 61 -1.19 -6.58 3.44
C ARG A 61 -2.24 -6.74 2.36
N HIS A 62 -1.82 -6.60 1.12
CA HIS A 62 -2.66 -6.84 -0.06
C HIS A 62 -2.26 -8.16 -0.73
N SER A 63 -3.26 -8.94 -1.13
CA SER A 63 -3.08 -10.14 -1.94
C SER A 63 -4.21 -10.27 -2.95
N ILE A 64 -3.93 -10.91 -4.09
CA ILE A 64 -4.92 -11.18 -5.14
C ILE A 64 -5.07 -12.69 -5.25
N LYS A 65 -6.30 -13.19 -5.19
CA LYS A 65 -6.62 -14.62 -5.32
C LYS A 65 -7.83 -14.79 -6.23
N ALA A 66 -7.66 -15.59 -7.30
CA ALA A 66 -8.70 -15.83 -8.30
C ALA A 66 -9.30 -14.53 -8.88
N GLY A 67 -8.48 -13.47 -9.02
CA GLY A 67 -8.91 -12.15 -9.49
C GLY A 67 -9.49 -11.23 -8.41
N ASP A 68 -9.87 -11.76 -7.25
CA ASP A 68 -10.35 -10.97 -6.12
C ASP A 68 -9.18 -10.42 -5.29
N HIS A 69 -9.30 -9.16 -4.86
CA HIS A 69 -8.35 -8.49 -4.00
C HIS A 69 -8.73 -8.70 -2.53
N PHE A 70 -7.75 -8.95 -1.69
CA PHE A 70 -7.92 -9.12 -0.24
C PHE A 70 -6.94 -8.22 0.51
N TYR A 71 -7.46 -7.43 1.43
CA TYR A 71 -6.69 -6.53 2.28
C TYR A 71 -6.80 -6.97 3.74
N ILE A 72 -5.66 -7.23 4.38
CA ILE A 72 -5.58 -7.49 5.81
C ILE A 72 -5.12 -6.20 6.48
N LEU A 73 -5.97 -5.63 7.33
CA LEU A 73 -5.71 -4.42 8.11
C LEU A 73 -5.53 -4.81 9.57
N PHE A 74 -4.36 -4.56 10.13
CA PHE A 74 -4.01 -4.98 11.49
C PHE A 74 -3.45 -3.81 12.29
N ASN A 75 -3.91 -3.67 13.53
CA ASN A 75 -3.33 -2.75 14.49
C ASN A 75 -2.28 -3.49 15.33
N GLU A 76 -0.99 -3.29 15.07
CA GLU A 76 0.05 -3.95 15.86
C GLU A 76 0.31 -3.30 17.23
N GLY A 77 -0.24 -2.10 17.45
CA GLY A 77 0.00 -1.28 18.62
C GLY A 77 -1.02 -1.48 19.75
N ALA A 78 -0.74 -0.81 20.87
CA ALA A 78 -1.56 -0.83 22.08
C ALA A 78 -2.67 0.25 22.09
N GLN A 79 -2.69 1.15 21.10
CA GLN A 79 -3.65 2.24 21.02
C GLN A 79 -4.71 1.94 19.98
N LYS A 80 -5.94 2.43 20.20
CA LYS A 80 -7.01 2.34 19.19
C LYS A 80 -6.62 3.14 17.95
N ILE A 81 -6.83 2.55 16.77
CA ILE A 81 -6.79 3.27 15.50
C ILE A 81 -8.20 3.74 15.14
N ASP A 82 -8.29 5.01 14.75
CA ASP A 82 -9.51 5.66 14.28
C ASP A 82 -9.12 6.63 13.15
N THR A 83 -9.35 6.20 11.91
CA THR A 83 -8.87 6.94 10.73
C THR A 83 -9.73 6.65 9.51
N GLU A 84 -9.75 7.61 8.58
CA GLU A 84 -10.35 7.38 7.27
C GLU A 84 -9.37 6.65 6.38
N VAL A 85 -9.88 5.66 5.65
CA VAL A 85 -9.15 4.85 4.68
C VAL A 85 -9.84 4.94 3.32
N CYS A 86 -9.04 5.07 2.27
CA CYS A 86 -9.48 5.00 0.89
C CYS A 86 -8.74 3.90 0.14
N ILE A 87 -9.47 2.88 -0.34
CA ILE A 87 -8.97 1.86 -1.27
C ILE A 87 -9.08 2.41 -2.69
N THR A 88 -7.95 2.47 -3.38
CA THR A 88 -7.86 3.15 -4.68
C THR A 88 -8.32 2.31 -5.86
N GLN A 89 -8.29 0.99 -5.71
CA GLN A 89 -8.81 0.02 -6.67
C GLN A 89 -10.33 0.15 -6.77
N THR A 90 -10.88 0.21 -7.98
CA THR A 90 -12.33 0.21 -8.20
C THR A 90 -12.87 -1.21 -8.14
N GLY A 91 -14.04 -1.37 -7.54
CA GLY A 91 -14.66 -2.69 -7.35
C GLY A 91 -15.75 -2.67 -6.30
N ALA A 92 -16.37 -3.84 -6.09
CA ALA A 92 -17.28 -4.07 -4.99
C ALA A 92 -16.48 -4.42 -3.73
N LEU A 93 -16.29 -3.43 -2.85
CA LEU A 93 -15.59 -3.57 -1.58
C LEU A 93 -16.52 -4.11 -0.49
N ARG A 94 -16.01 -5.02 0.33
CA ARG A 94 -16.72 -5.67 1.43
C ARG A 94 -15.82 -5.90 2.64
N LEU A 95 -16.36 -5.70 3.82
CA LEU A 95 -15.79 -6.16 5.09
C LEU A 95 -16.19 -7.61 5.29
N ILE A 96 -15.21 -8.47 5.58
CA ILE A 96 -15.42 -9.89 5.82
C ILE A 96 -15.17 -10.17 7.30
N ASP A 97 -16.18 -10.71 7.97
CA ASP A 97 -16.01 -11.28 9.30
C ASP A 97 -15.26 -12.61 9.18
N THR A 98 -14.07 -12.68 9.75
CA THR A 98 -13.19 -13.86 9.61
C THR A 98 -13.64 -15.07 10.43
N ALA A 99 -14.56 -14.90 11.38
CA ALA A 99 -15.09 -15.98 12.20
C ALA A 99 -16.36 -16.60 11.60
N THR A 100 -17.22 -15.77 11.00
CA THR A 100 -18.53 -16.19 10.47
C THR A 100 -18.60 -16.24 8.94
N CYS A 101 -17.60 -15.67 8.25
CA CYS A 101 -17.61 -15.42 6.81
C CYS A 101 -18.76 -14.50 6.33
N ALA A 102 -19.42 -13.80 7.24
CA ALA A 102 -20.42 -12.80 6.88
C ALA A 102 -19.74 -11.61 6.19
N GLU A 103 -20.41 -11.05 5.19
CA GLU A 103 -19.89 -9.93 4.41
C GLU A 103 -20.80 -8.70 4.56
N ALA A 104 -20.20 -7.53 4.76
CA ALA A 104 -20.90 -6.24 4.75
C ALA A 104 -20.32 -5.35 3.64
N SER A 105 -21.18 -4.78 2.81
CA SER A 105 -20.75 -3.87 1.74
C SER A 105 -20.14 -2.60 2.32
N LEU A 106 -19.06 -2.11 1.69
CA LEU A 106 -18.41 -0.86 2.02
C LEU A 106 -18.26 0.02 0.78
N THR A 107 -18.20 1.33 1.01
CA THR A 107 -17.70 2.28 0.02
C THR A 107 -16.17 2.26 0.00
N ASN A 108 -15.57 2.62 -1.13
CA ASN A 108 -14.10 2.66 -1.27
C ASN A 108 -13.41 3.59 -0.26
N THR A 109 -14.11 4.60 0.23
CA THR A 109 -13.69 5.45 1.35
C THR A 109 -14.59 5.14 2.55
N PHE A 110 -13.99 4.81 3.69
CA PHE A 110 -14.73 4.43 4.90
C PHE A 110 -13.91 4.73 6.15
N GLN A 111 -14.59 4.80 7.30
CA GLN A 111 -13.93 4.93 8.59
C GLN A 111 -13.44 3.57 9.09
N LEU A 112 -12.13 3.47 9.33
CA LEU A 112 -11.49 2.33 9.93
C LEU A 112 -11.32 2.56 11.43
N THR A 113 -12.00 1.73 12.22
CA THR A 113 -11.73 1.57 13.64
C THR A 113 -11.08 0.22 13.89
N LEU A 114 -9.96 0.19 14.61
CA LEU A 114 -9.33 -1.04 15.12
C LEU A 114 -8.99 -0.85 16.60
N ALA A 115 -9.46 -1.76 17.46
CA ALA A 115 -8.96 -1.92 18.81
C ALA A 115 -7.49 -2.37 18.79
N PRO A 116 -6.77 -2.28 19.92
CA PRO A 116 -5.43 -2.82 20.04
C PRO A 116 -5.39 -4.29 19.59
N HIS A 117 -4.46 -4.62 18.69
CA HIS A 117 -4.29 -5.98 18.15
C HIS A 117 -5.49 -6.54 17.38
N GLU A 118 -6.42 -5.68 16.95
CA GLU A 118 -7.54 -6.09 16.09
C GLU A 118 -7.09 -6.24 14.63
N THR A 119 -7.65 -7.25 13.96
CA THR A 119 -7.52 -7.46 12.51
C THR A 119 -8.88 -7.32 11.83
N LYS A 120 -8.91 -6.64 10.68
CA LYS A 120 -10.04 -6.65 9.74
C LYS A 120 -9.59 -7.18 8.39
N LEU A 121 -10.47 -7.95 7.75
CA LEU A 121 -10.28 -8.46 6.41
C LEU A 121 -11.25 -7.75 5.46
N LEU A 122 -10.73 -7.17 4.39
CA LEU A 122 -11.54 -6.66 3.29
C LEU A 122 -11.40 -7.56 2.07
N GLY A 123 -12.50 -7.79 1.38
CA GLY A 123 -12.52 -8.30 0.03
C GLY A 123 -12.87 -7.18 -0.94
N LEU A 124 -12.28 -7.19 -2.13
CA LEU A 124 -12.68 -6.34 -3.23
C LEU A 124 -12.76 -7.19 -4.48
N LYS A 125 -13.93 -7.21 -5.11
CA LYS A 125 -14.11 -7.80 -6.44
C LYS A 125 -13.94 -6.69 -7.48
N PRO A 126 -12.87 -6.71 -8.30
CA PRO A 126 -12.67 -5.67 -9.31
C PRO A 126 -13.84 -5.58 -10.28
N SER A 127 -14.13 -4.36 -10.74
CA SER A 127 -15.10 -4.07 -11.80
C SER A 127 -14.58 -4.44 -13.18
#